data_AF-A0A8D0LBQ6-F1
#
_entry.id   AF-A0A8D0LBQ6-F1
#
_cell.length_a   1.000
_cell.length_b   1.000
_cell.length_c   1.000
_cell.angle_alpha   90.00
_cell.angle_beta   90.00
_cell.angle_gamma   90.00
#
_symmetry.space_group_name_H-M   'P 1'
#
loop_
_entity.id
_entity.type
_entity.pdbx_description
1 polymer ?
#
loop_
_entity_poly.entity_id
_entity_poly.type
_entity_poly.pdbx_seq_one_letter_code
_entity_poly.pdbx_strand_id
1 'polypeptide(L)'
;ADVQLKEKQFSVFKSFRKAQDEKKKVVLAGCVPQAQPRQDYLKGLSIIGVQQIDRVVEVVEETIKGHSVRLLGQKKDNGKRLGGARLDLPKIRKNPLIEIISINTGRSKT
;
A
#
# COMPACT_ATOMS: atom_id res chain seq x y z
N ALA A 1 -14.22 20.80 3.50
CA ALA A 1 -13.78 19.39 3.49
C ALA A 1 -12.25 19.24 3.63
N ASP A 2 -11.47 20.30 3.39
CA ASP A 2 -10.00 20.27 3.41
C ASP A 2 -9.33 20.25 4.80
N VAL A 3 -10.06 20.65 5.85
CA VAL A 3 -9.50 20.80 7.21
C VAL A 3 -9.25 19.44 7.89
N GLN A 4 -10.15 18.47 7.73
CA GLN A 4 -10.03 17.15 8.35
C GLN A 4 -8.95 16.24 7.71
N LEU A 5 -8.58 16.49 6.47
CA LEU A 5 -7.49 15.77 5.80
C LEU A 5 -6.10 16.19 6.31
N LYS A 6 -5.93 17.47 6.70
CA LYS A 6 -4.68 17.97 7.28
C LYS A 6 -4.41 17.42 8.68
N GLU A 7 -5.45 17.30 9.52
CA GLU A 7 -5.29 16.78 10.90
C GLU A 7 -4.89 15.30 10.96
N LYS A 8 -5.51 14.44 10.13
CA LYS A 8 -5.14 13.01 10.07
C LYS A 8 -3.76 12.78 9.47
N GLN A 9 -3.35 13.58 8.48
CA GLN A 9 -1.96 13.54 7.98
C GLN A 9 -0.96 13.85 9.09
N PHE A 10 -1.28 14.78 10.00
CA PHE A 10 -0.37 15.29 11.04
C PHE A 10 0.03 14.22 12.07
N SER A 11 -0.91 13.38 12.51
CA SER A 11 -0.63 12.31 13.50
C SER A 11 0.30 11.22 12.95
N VAL A 12 0.04 10.78 11.71
CA VAL A 12 0.91 9.81 11.01
C VAL A 12 2.30 10.40 10.81
N PHE A 13 2.37 11.69 10.49
CA PHE A 13 3.62 12.42 10.31
C PHE A 13 4.52 12.44 11.53
N LYS A 14 3.92 12.72 12.69
CA LYS A 14 4.63 12.78 13.97
C LYS A 14 5.30 11.44 14.30
N SER A 15 4.60 10.34 13.99
CA SER A 15 5.05 9.00 14.34
C SER A 15 6.26 8.54 13.54
N PHE A 16 6.25 8.73 12.21
CA PHE A 16 7.39 8.28 11.40
C PHE A 16 8.61 9.19 11.53
N ARG A 17 8.41 10.50 11.74
CA ARG A 17 9.53 11.42 12.03
C ARG A 17 10.26 11.02 13.31
N LYS A 18 9.51 10.73 14.38
CA LYS A 18 10.09 10.21 15.63
C LYS A 18 10.89 8.93 15.37
N ALA A 19 10.39 8.03 14.52
CA ALA A 19 11.11 6.82 14.16
C ALA A 19 12.41 7.11 13.38
N GLN A 20 12.42 8.11 12.49
CA GLN A 20 13.63 8.56 11.79
C GLN A 20 14.66 9.18 12.75
N ASP A 21 14.21 9.98 13.72
CA ASP A 21 15.08 10.57 14.75
C ASP A 21 15.74 9.49 15.62
N GLU A 22 14.99 8.42 15.91
CA GLU A 22 15.47 7.21 16.59
C GLU A 22 16.30 6.27 15.66
N LYS A 23 16.62 6.70 14.43
CA LYS A 23 17.37 5.94 13.41
C LYS A 23 16.74 4.59 13.05
N LYS A 24 15.42 4.46 13.19
CA LYS A 24 14.68 3.26 12.76
C LYS A 24 14.46 3.29 11.25
N LYS A 25 14.53 2.11 10.64
CA LYS A 25 14.15 1.93 9.23
C LYS A 25 12.63 2.02 9.10
N VAL A 26 12.13 2.83 8.17
CA VAL A 26 10.70 3.11 8.01
C VAL A 26 10.26 2.74 6.59
N VAL A 27 9.19 1.96 6.51
CA VAL A 27 8.47 1.67 5.26
C VAL A 27 7.07 2.24 5.38
N LEU A 28 6.63 3.03 4.39
CA LEU A 28 5.32 3.68 4.38
C LEU A 28 4.39 2.96 3.41
N ALA A 29 3.32 2.36 3.94
CA ALA A 29 2.34 1.62 3.17
C ALA A 29 1.01 2.38 3.11
N GLY A 30 0.31 2.31 1.96
CA GLY A 30 -1.09 2.75 1.87
C GLY A 30 -1.43 3.61 0.65
N CYS A 31 -2.69 4.04 0.59
CA CYS A 31 -3.23 4.80 -0.55
C CYS A 31 -2.75 6.26 -0.58
N VAL A 32 -2.47 6.86 0.58
CA VAL A 32 -2.04 8.27 0.69
C VAL A 32 -0.73 8.54 -0.05
N PRO A 33 0.38 7.80 0.21
CA PRO A 33 1.61 8.02 -0.55
C PRO A 33 1.47 7.65 -2.04
N GLN A 34 0.49 6.81 -2.39
CA GLN A 34 0.20 6.46 -3.78
C GLN A 34 -0.56 7.57 -4.51
N ALA A 35 -1.50 8.24 -3.84
CA ALA A 35 -2.26 9.37 -4.38
C ALA A 35 -1.44 10.67 -4.41
N GLN A 36 -0.51 10.84 -3.47
CA GLN A 36 0.33 12.03 -3.34
C GLN A 36 1.83 11.68 -3.27
N PRO A 37 2.44 11.13 -4.33
CA PRO A 37 3.79 10.55 -4.29
C PRO A 37 4.95 11.56 -4.26
N ARG A 38 4.66 12.85 -4.50
CA ARG A 38 5.65 13.92 -4.65
C ARG A 38 5.80 14.80 -3.40
N GLN A 39 5.16 14.43 -2.30
CA GLN A 39 5.26 15.20 -1.07
C GLN A 39 6.68 15.12 -0.47
N ASP A 40 7.18 16.24 0.04
CA ASP A 40 8.58 16.33 0.51
C ASP A 40 8.91 15.35 1.63
N TYR A 41 7.94 15.06 2.47
CA TYR A 41 8.10 14.15 3.60
C TYR A 41 8.22 12.68 3.22
N LEU A 42 7.93 12.34 1.96
CA LEU A 42 8.09 11.01 1.41
C LEU A 42 9.47 10.81 0.78
N LYS A 43 10.32 11.83 0.74
CA LYS A 43 11.68 11.75 0.21
C LYS A 43 12.54 10.87 1.12
N GLY A 44 13.31 9.96 0.52
CA GLY A 44 14.20 9.05 1.26
C GLY A 44 13.48 7.96 2.08
N LEU A 45 12.16 7.82 1.95
CA LEU A 45 11.41 6.72 2.54
C LEU A 45 11.14 5.64 1.50
N SER A 46 11.15 4.39 1.96
CA SER A 46 10.62 3.28 1.18
C SER A 46 9.11 3.25 1.25
N ILE A 47 8.45 3.05 0.11
CA ILE A 47 7.00 3.19 -0.05
C ILE A 47 6.45 2.00 -0.81
N ILE A 48 5.35 1.44 -0.30
CA ILE A 48 4.62 0.35 -0.91
C ILE A 48 3.14 0.70 -1.08
N GLY A 49 2.66 0.63 -2.32
CA GLY A 49 1.27 0.86 -2.69
C GLY A 49 0.40 -0.33 -2.31
N VAL A 50 -0.88 -0.08 -2.09
CA VAL A 50 -1.82 -1.11 -1.59
C VAL A 50 -1.99 -2.31 -2.53
N GLN A 51 -1.75 -2.12 -3.84
CA GLN A 51 -1.82 -3.20 -4.82
C GLN A 51 -0.57 -4.07 -4.89
N GLN A 52 0.53 -3.64 -4.27
CA GLN A 52 1.82 -4.32 -4.33
C GLN A 52 2.29 -4.78 -2.95
N ILE A 53 1.39 -4.80 -1.96
CA ILE A 53 1.71 -5.14 -0.55
C ILE A 53 2.25 -6.56 -0.38
N ASP A 54 1.98 -7.45 -1.34
CA ASP A 54 2.57 -8.79 -1.44
C ASP A 54 4.11 -8.75 -1.57
N ARG A 55 4.67 -7.65 -2.07
CA ARG A 55 6.13 -7.44 -2.20
C ARG A 55 6.73 -6.74 -0.97
N VAL A 56 6.06 -6.78 0.18
CA VAL A 56 6.57 -6.13 1.41
C VAL A 56 7.94 -6.66 1.84
N VAL A 57 8.20 -7.95 1.64
CA VAL A 57 9.49 -8.58 1.99
C VAL A 57 10.63 -7.89 1.24
N GLU A 58 10.51 -7.76 -0.09
CA GLU A 58 11.49 -7.08 -0.94
C GLU A 58 11.73 -5.63 -0.49
N VAL A 59 10.65 -4.89 -0.21
CA VAL A 59 10.76 -3.49 0.23
C VAL A 59 11.47 -3.40 1.59
N VAL A 60 11.16 -4.29 2.53
CA VAL A 60 11.79 -4.32 3.85
C VAL A 60 13.28 -4.65 3.73
N GLU A 61 13.64 -5.67 2.95
CA GLU A 61 15.04 -6.07 2.74
C GLU A 61 15.89 -4.94 2.18
N GLU A 62 15.41 -4.26 1.14
CA GLU A 62 16.11 -3.12 0.54
C GLU A 62 16.20 -1.92 1.49
N THR A 63 15.17 -1.68 2.30
CA THR A 63 15.18 -0.62 3.32
C THR A 63 16.22 -0.88 4.41
N ILE A 64 16.36 -2.14 4.83
CA ILE A 64 17.38 -2.56 5.81
C ILE A 64 18.79 -2.30 5.24
N LYS A 65 19.03 -2.62 3.96
CA LYS A 65 20.28 -2.33 3.24
C LYS A 65 20.56 -0.83 3.07
N GLY A 66 19.57 0.03 3.32
CA GLY A 66 19.70 1.50 3.22
C GLY A 66 19.21 2.08 1.89
N HIS A 67 18.63 1.25 1.01
CA HIS A 67 18.01 1.72 -0.21
C HIS A 67 16.61 2.26 0.05
N SER A 68 16.18 3.24 -0.76
CA SER A 68 14.81 3.73 -0.79
C SER A 68 14.07 3.12 -1.97
N VAL A 69 13.06 2.30 -1.72
CA VAL A 69 12.27 1.62 -2.77
C VAL A 69 10.90 2.24 -2.92
N ARG A 70 10.40 2.41 -4.15
CA ARG A 70 9.05 2.93 -4.40
C ARG A 70 8.25 2.00 -5.31
N LEU A 71 7.39 1.20 -4.70
CA LEU A 71 6.46 0.30 -5.38
C LEU A 71 5.06 0.92 -5.39
N LEU A 72 4.80 1.82 -6.34
CA LEU A 72 3.50 2.52 -6.49
C LEU A 72 2.74 2.12 -7.77
N GLY A 73 3.31 1.19 -8.53
CA GLY A 73 2.76 0.76 -9.82
C GLY A 73 1.44 0.01 -9.66
N GLN A 74 0.57 0.14 -10.67
CA GLN A 74 -0.61 -0.72 -10.77
C GLN A 74 -0.16 -2.14 -11.11
N LYS A 75 -0.66 -3.14 -10.38
CA LYS A 75 -0.39 -4.54 -10.69
C LYS A 75 -1.20 -4.92 -11.94
N LYS A 76 -0.52 -5.31 -13.02
CA LYS A 76 -1.14 -5.75 -14.26
C LYS A 76 -0.71 -7.18 -14.58
N ASP A 77 -1.65 -7.97 -15.08
CA ASP A 77 -1.41 -9.32 -15.58
C ASP A 77 -2.14 -9.45 -16.92
N ASN A 78 -1.41 -9.83 -17.98
CA ASN A 78 -1.91 -9.87 -19.36
C ASN A 78 -2.73 -8.62 -19.78
N GLY A 79 -2.25 -7.43 -19.43
CA GLY A 79 -2.90 -6.16 -19.75
C GLY A 79 -4.12 -5.80 -18.88
N LYS A 80 -4.62 -6.73 -18.06
CA LYS A 80 -5.75 -6.49 -17.13
C LYS A 80 -5.22 -5.99 -15.78
N ARG A 81 -5.94 -5.03 -15.19
CA ARG A 81 -5.64 -4.54 -13.84
C ARG A 81 -6.01 -5.62 -12.82
N LEU A 82 -5.06 -6.05 -12.01
CA LEU A 82 -5.31 -6.93 -10.88
C LEU A 82 -5.61 -6.09 -9.64
N GLY A 83 -6.60 -6.49 -8.84
CA GLY A 83 -6.92 -5.80 -7.59
C GLY A 83 -6.07 -6.28 -6.41
N GLY A 84 -4.77 -6.13 -6.54
CA GLY A 84 -3.80 -6.41 -5.48
C GLY A 84 -3.40 -7.88 -5.35
N ALA A 85 -2.99 -8.27 -4.15
CA ALA A 85 -2.55 -9.63 -3.85
C ALA A 85 -3.67 -10.65 -4.08
N ARG A 86 -3.32 -11.85 -4.54
CA ARG A 86 -4.28 -12.96 -4.64
C ARG A 86 -4.74 -13.30 -3.23
N LEU A 87 -6.05 -13.42 -3.04
CA LEU A 87 -6.61 -13.99 -1.83
C LEU A 87 -6.73 -15.49 -2.09
N ASP A 88 -5.97 -16.31 -1.37
CA ASP A 88 -6.04 -17.78 -1.45
C ASP A 88 -7.29 -18.32 -0.73
N LEU A 89 -8.43 -17.70 -1.04
CA LEU A 89 -9.71 -18.08 -0.49
C LEU A 89 -10.20 -19.34 -1.22
N PRO A 90 -10.53 -20.43 -0.50
CA PRO A 90 -11.06 -21.62 -1.13
C PRO A 90 -12.37 -21.26 -1.84
N LYS A 91 -12.41 -21.46 -3.15
CA LYS A 91 -13.60 -21.23 -3.99
C LYS A 91 -14.61 -22.37 -3.84
N ILE A 92 -14.84 -22.86 -2.62
CA ILE A 92 -15.83 -23.91 -2.33
C ILE A 92 -17.02 -23.26 -1.66
N ARG A 93 -18.21 -23.36 -2.29
CA ARG A 93 -19.45 -22.79 -1.75
C ARG A 93 -20.56 -23.83 -1.72
N LYS A 94 -21.30 -23.84 -0.61
CA LYS A 94 -22.49 -24.68 -0.43
C LYS A 94 -23.77 -24.03 -0.96
N ASN A 95 -23.84 -22.70 -0.98
CA ASN A 95 -25.01 -21.95 -1.46
C ASN A 95 -24.68 -21.24 -2.80
N PRO A 96 -25.37 -21.58 -3.91
CA PRO A 96 -25.12 -21.00 -5.23
C PRO A 96 -25.55 -19.54 -5.37
N LEU A 97 -26.38 -19.00 -4.46
CA LEU A 97 -26.87 -17.60 -4.50
C LEU A 97 -25.96 -16.59 -3.78
N ILE A 98 -24.89 -17.04 -3.12
CA ILE A 98 -23.99 -16.17 -2.34
C ILE A 98 -22.64 -16.04 -3.05
N GLU A 99 -22.22 -14.78 -3.25
CA GLU A 99 -20.92 -14.43 -3.81
C GLU A 99 -19.93 -13.79 -2.83
N ILE A 100 -18.76 -14.41 -2.68
CA ILE A 100 -17.58 -13.80 -2.05
C ILE A 100 -16.88 -12.97 -3.12
N ILE A 101 -16.94 -11.65 -2.97
CA ILE A 101 -16.25 -10.68 -3.81
C ILE A 101 -15.07 -10.12 -3.04
N SER A 102 -13.89 -10.19 -3.63
CA SER A 102 -12.68 -9.64 -3.04
C SER A 102 -12.77 -8.11 -2.95
N ILE A 103 -12.67 -7.55 -1.75
CA ILE A 103 -12.75 -6.10 -1.52
C ILE A 103 -11.48 -5.37 -2.02
N ASN A 104 -10.36 -6.09 -2.11
CA ASN A 104 -9.08 -5.56 -2.60
C ASN A 104 -9.10 -5.19 -4.10
N THR A 105 -10.05 -5.73 -4.87
CA THR A 105 -10.34 -5.37 -6.26
C THR A 105 -11.54 -4.43 -6.29
N GLY A 106 -11.35 -3.12 -6.08
CA GLY A 106 -12.46 -2.15 -6.20
C GLY A 106 -13.26 -2.41 -7.50
N ARG A 107 -14.58 -2.66 -7.36
CA ARG A 107 -15.51 -3.19 -8.39
C ARG A 107 -14.86 -3.46 -9.76
N SER A 108 -14.18 -4.60 -9.89
CA SER A 108 -13.92 -5.18 -11.20
C SER A 108 -15.20 -5.86 -11.67
N LYS A 109 -16.19 -5.08 -12.13
CA LYS A 109 -17.19 -5.68 -13.02
C LYS A 109 -16.50 -5.96 -14.35
N THR A 110 -16.65 -7.21 -14.78
CA THR A 110 -16.65 -7.70 -16.18
C THR A 110 -16.46 -6.66 -17.25
#